data_AF-A0A966Z593-F1
#
_entry.id   AF-A0A966Z593-F1
#
_cell.length_a   1.000
_cell.length_b   1.000
_cell.length_c   1.000
_cell.angle_alpha   90.00
_cell.angle_beta   90.00
_cell.angle_gamma   90.00
#
_symmetry.space_group_name_H-M   'P 1'
#
loop_
_entity.id
_entity.type
_entity.pdbx_description
1 polymer ?
#
loop_
_entity_poly.entity_id
_entity_poly.type
_entity_poly.pdbx_seq_one_letter_code
_entity_poly.pdbx_strand_id
1 'polypeptide(L)'
;MRYLVLLCALTLLAQKPVGTMKDLMWKIIYPTSNAVFYVGHNPQKSEKDWQELQNNALTLAESANLLMAPERALDQARWMQDANLLRAAGEKAFKAATTHDLPALEALNDELYEACQSCHEHYRPGYKRKP
;
A
#
# COMPACT_ATOMS: atom_id res chain seq x y z
N MET A 1 -3.60 -52.11 -9.57
CA MET A 1 -4.37 -50.99 -10.15
C MET A 1 -3.67 -49.70 -9.75
N ARG A 2 -2.92 -49.09 -10.68
CA ARG A 2 -2.04 -47.93 -10.44
C ARG A 2 -2.89 -46.66 -10.53
N TYR A 3 -3.16 -46.00 -9.42
CA TYR A 3 -3.72 -44.65 -9.44
C TYR A 3 -2.56 -43.65 -9.59
N LEU A 4 -2.26 -43.33 -10.85
CA LEU A 4 -1.33 -42.25 -11.20
C LEU A 4 -2.10 -40.93 -11.03
N VAL A 5 -2.02 -40.32 -9.85
CA VAL A 5 -2.51 -38.96 -9.62
C VAL A 5 -1.54 -38.01 -10.32
N LEU A 6 -1.94 -37.52 -11.50
CA LEU A 6 -1.26 -36.42 -12.19
C LEU A 6 -1.47 -35.14 -11.35
N LEU A 7 -0.51 -34.82 -10.49
CA LEU A 7 -0.37 -33.48 -9.92
C LEU A 7 0.11 -32.56 -11.06
N CYS A 8 -0.83 -31.91 -11.74
CA CYS A 8 -0.52 -30.79 -12.61
C CYS A 8 -0.01 -29.65 -11.71
N ALA A 9 1.31 -29.54 -11.58
CA ALA A 9 1.92 -28.39 -10.93
C ALA A 9 1.61 -27.15 -11.79
N LEU A 10 0.58 -26.40 -11.41
CA LEU A 10 0.39 -25.03 -11.86
C LEU A 10 1.57 -24.22 -11.32
N THR A 11 2.67 -24.19 -12.08
CA THR A 11 3.71 -23.19 -11.89
C THR A 11 3.08 -21.82 -12.11
N LEU A 12 2.76 -21.14 -11.01
CA LEU A 12 2.38 -19.73 -11.04
C LEU A 12 3.58 -18.98 -11.62
N LEU A 13 3.47 -18.48 -12.85
CA LEU A 13 4.53 -17.69 -13.46
C LEU A 13 4.59 -16.36 -12.71
N ALA A 14 5.61 -16.20 -11.86
CA ALA A 14 5.91 -14.91 -11.25
C ALA A 14 6.16 -13.88 -12.35
N GLN A 15 5.38 -12.81 -12.37
CA GLN A 15 5.55 -11.75 -13.35
C GLN A 15 6.76 -10.91 -12.99
N LYS A 16 7.55 -10.53 -14.00
CA LYS A 16 8.69 -9.64 -13.77
C LYS A 16 8.17 -8.23 -13.47
N PRO A 17 8.65 -7.58 -12.39
CA PRO A 17 8.38 -6.17 -12.15
C PRO A 17 8.71 -5.31 -13.37
N VAL A 18 7.76 -4.46 -13.81
CA VAL A 18 8.04 -3.46 -14.86
C VAL A 18 9.00 -2.39 -14.34
N GLY A 19 8.74 -1.88 -13.13
CA GLY A 19 9.54 -0.85 -12.46
C GLY A 19 10.29 -1.36 -11.24
N THR A 20 11.34 -0.63 -10.86
CA THR A 20 12.16 -0.90 -9.68
C THR A 20 11.39 -0.66 -8.37
N MET A 21 11.95 -1.08 -7.23
CA MET A 21 11.43 -0.70 -5.92
C MET A 21 11.37 0.83 -5.74
N LYS A 22 12.38 1.53 -6.28
CA LYS A 22 12.40 3.00 -6.27
C LYS A 22 11.23 3.58 -7.06
N ASP A 23 10.90 3.01 -8.22
CA ASP A 23 9.76 3.46 -9.03
C ASP A 23 8.44 3.24 -8.28
N LEU A 24 8.24 2.06 -7.68
CA LEU A 24 7.03 1.76 -6.90
C LEU A 24 6.88 2.73 -5.72
N MET A 25 7.96 2.96 -4.97
CA MET A 25 7.93 3.88 -3.83
C MET A 25 7.71 5.34 -4.25
N TRP A 26 8.46 5.84 -5.22
CA TRP A 26 8.44 7.28 -5.57
C TRP A 26 7.33 7.69 -6.53
N LYS A 27 6.95 6.81 -7.47
CA LYS A 27 5.99 7.16 -8.53
C LYS A 27 4.57 6.71 -8.22
N ILE A 28 4.40 5.77 -7.29
CA ILE A 28 3.08 5.24 -6.94
C ILE A 28 2.77 5.53 -5.46
N ILE A 29 3.53 4.97 -4.52
CA ILE A 29 3.21 5.05 -3.07
C ILE A 29 3.30 6.49 -2.54
N TYR A 30 4.37 7.21 -2.86
CA TYR A 30 4.58 8.57 -2.37
C TYR A 30 3.48 9.57 -2.81
N PRO A 31 3.11 9.68 -4.10
CA PRO A 31 2.05 10.60 -4.50
C PRO A 31 0.67 10.21 -3.96
N THR A 32 0.34 8.90 -3.88
CA THR A 32 -0.97 8.46 -3.40
C THR A 32 -1.12 8.64 -1.88
N SER A 33 -0.05 8.40 -1.11
CA SER A 33 -0.04 8.69 0.34
C SER A 33 -0.15 10.18 0.65
N ASN A 34 0.47 11.06 -0.16
CA ASN A 34 0.31 12.51 -0.01
C ASN A 34 -1.14 12.96 -0.12
N ALA A 35 -1.95 12.33 -0.99
CA ALA A 35 -3.37 12.65 -1.11
C ALA A 35 -4.14 12.40 0.22
N VAL A 36 -3.71 11.41 1.00
CA VAL A 36 -4.26 11.12 2.34
C VAL A 36 -3.66 12.06 3.38
N PHE A 37 -2.33 12.18 3.46
CA PHE A 37 -1.66 13.02 4.46
C PHE A 37 -2.11 14.49 4.43
N TYR A 38 -2.34 15.02 3.23
CA TYR A 38 -2.68 16.42 3.02
C TYR A 38 -4.16 16.64 2.72
N VAL A 39 -5.01 15.66 3.05
CA VAL A 39 -6.45 15.71 2.75
C VAL A 39 -7.13 16.95 3.34
N GLY A 40 -6.66 17.44 4.49
CA GLY A 40 -7.20 18.61 5.19
C GLY A 40 -6.84 19.97 4.57
N HIS A 41 -5.91 20.03 3.60
CA HIS A 41 -5.57 21.29 2.93
C HIS A 41 -6.74 21.87 2.13
N ASN A 42 -7.66 21.01 1.66
CA ASN A 42 -8.92 21.44 1.07
C ASN A 42 -10.10 20.74 1.78
N PRO A 43 -10.72 21.39 2.77
CA PRO A 43 -11.86 20.82 3.48
C PRO A 43 -13.14 20.82 2.63
N GLN A 44 -13.24 21.67 1.61
CA GLN A 44 -14.39 21.71 0.70
C GLN A 44 -14.11 20.87 -0.54
N LYS A 45 -14.60 19.64 -0.53
CA LYS A 45 -14.37 18.68 -1.62
C LYS A 45 -15.56 18.65 -2.56
N SER A 46 -15.29 18.82 -3.85
CA SER A 46 -16.22 18.47 -4.92
C SER A 46 -16.30 16.95 -5.09
N GLU A 47 -17.31 16.47 -5.82
CA GLU A 47 -17.42 15.05 -6.20
C GLU A 47 -16.17 14.54 -6.94
N LYS A 48 -15.56 15.41 -7.76
CA LYS A 48 -14.31 15.08 -8.44
C LYS A 48 -13.16 14.88 -7.46
N ASP A 49 -13.03 15.74 -6.45
CA ASP A 49 -11.99 15.60 -5.42
C ASP A 49 -12.16 14.30 -4.63
N TRP A 50 -13.41 13.93 -4.31
CA TRP A 50 -13.71 12.66 -3.64
C TRP A 50 -13.36 11.45 -4.51
N GLN A 51 -13.70 11.47 -5.80
CA GLN A 51 -13.33 10.40 -6.72
C GLN A 51 -11.81 10.27 -6.86
N GLU A 52 -11.08 11.38 -6.93
CA GLU A 52 -9.62 11.38 -6.95
C GLU A 52 -9.03 10.82 -5.66
N LEU A 53 -9.59 11.13 -4.49
CA LEU A 53 -9.18 10.54 -3.22
C LEU A 53 -9.42 9.03 -3.18
N GLN A 54 -10.58 8.56 -3.64
CA GLN A 54 -10.89 7.14 -3.74
C GLN A 54 -9.86 6.41 -4.63
N ASN A 55 -9.56 6.97 -5.80
CA ASN A 55 -8.59 6.39 -6.73
C ASN A 55 -7.18 6.33 -6.11
N ASN A 56 -6.74 7.40 -5.45
CA ASN A 56 -5.44 7.43 -4.78
C ASN A 56 -5.37 6.44 -3.61
N ALA A 57 -6.39 6.39 -2.75
CA ALA A 57 -6.42 5.48 -1.61
C ALA A 57 -6.46 4.00 -2.05
N LEU A 58 -7.23 3.68 -3.10
CA LEU A 58 -7.24 2.34 -3.69
C LEU A 58 -5.86 1.98 -4.25
N THR A 59 -5.23 2.90 -4.99
CA THR A 59 -3.88 2.69 -5.53
C THR A 59 -2.86 2.48 -4.41
N LEU A 60 -2.97 3.21 -3.31
CA LEU A 60 -2.13 3.02 -2.13
C LEU A 60 -2.31 1.64 -1.51
N ALA A 61 -3.54 1.19 -1.28
CA ALA A 61 -3.83 -0.15 -0.74
C ALA A 61 -3.28 -1.26 -1.67
N GLU A 62 -3.55 -1.17 -2.97
CA GLU A 62 -3.10 -2.17 -3.94
C GLU A 62 -1.58 -2.15 -4.15
N SER A 63 -0.93 -0.99 -3.97
CA SER A 63 0.53 -0.94 -4.02
C SER A 63 1.20 -1.74 -2.91
N ALA A 64 0.53 -1.94 -1.76
CA ALA A 64 1.01 -2.84 -0.72
C ALA A 64 0.91 -4.32 -1.15
N ASN A 65 -0.10 -4.69 -1.94
CA ASN A 65 -0.15 -6.02 -2.57
C ASN A 65 1.01 -6.23 -3.53
N LEU A 66 1.40 -5.20 -4.30
CA LEU A 66 2.61 -5.24 -5.13
C LEU A 66 3.86 -5.43 -4.26
N LEU A 67 3.99 -4.76 -3.12
CA LEU A 67 5.12 -4.98 -2.21
C LEU A 67 5.18 -6.42 -1.70
N MET A 68 4.03 -7.04 -1.45
CA MET A 68 3.91 -8.42 -0.97
C MET A 68 4.05 -9.47 -2.07
N ALA A 69 4.12 -9.08 -3.34
CA ALA A 69 4.24 -10.04 -4.44
C ALA A 69 5.59 -10.79 -4.38
N PRO A 70 5.64 -12.09 -4.75
CA PRO A 70 6.84 -12.92 -4.62
C PRO A 70 8.09 -12.34 -5.29
N GLU A 71 7.92 -11.62 -6.38
CA GLU A 71 8.98 -10.98 -7.16
C GLU A 71 9.53 -9.67 -6.55
N ARG A 72 8.89 -9.16 -5.49
CA ARG A 72 9.23 -7.88 -4.83
C ARG A 72 9.53 -8.03 -3.34
N ALA A 73 8.95 -9.02 -2.67
CA ALA A 73 9.14 -9.22 -1.25
C ALA A 73 10.61 -9.56 -0.91
N LEU A 74 11.17 -8.86 0.06
CA LEU A 74 12.55 -9.12 0.53
C LEU A 74 12.61 -10.32 1.49
N ASP A 75 11.54 -10.55 2.24
CA ASP A 75 11.32 -11.75 3.04
C ASP A 75 9.82 -12.02 3.22
N GLN A 76 9.49 -13.14 3.87
CA GLN A 76 8.12 -13.59 4.10
C GLN A 76 7.62 -13.34 5.53
N ALA A 77 8.38 -12.61 6.34
CA ALA A 77 8.09 -12.38 7.76
C ALA A 77 7.80 -10.90 8.01
N ARG A 78 8.80 -10.13 8.42
CA ARG A 78 8.62 -8.74 8.84
C ARG A 78 8.20 -7.86 7.66
N TRP A 79 8.67 -8.16 6.44
CA TRP A 79 8.28 -7.44 5.23
C TRP A 79 6.77 -7.55 4.99
N MET A 80 6.22 -8.76 5.15
CA MET A 80 4.79 -9.02 4.98
C MET A 80 3.98 -8.32 6.06
N GLN A 81 4.44 -8.36 7.32
CA GLN A 81 3.77 -7.67 8.43
C GLN A 81 3.70 -6.17 8.18
N ASP A 82 4.84 -5.54 7.83
CA ASP A 82 4.90 -4.09 7.59
C ASP A 82 4.13 -3.67 6.34
N ALA A 83 4.18 -4.46 5.26
CA ALA A 83 3.39 -4.18 4.05
C ALA A 83 1.87 -4.32 4.32
N ASN A 84 1.45 -5.22 5.19
CA ASN A 84 0.04 -5.31 5.60
C ASN A 84 -0.42 -4.09 6.41
N LEU A 85 0.47 -3.43 7.18
CA LEU A 85 0.12 -2.17 7.84
C LEU A 85 -0.24 -1.09 6.80
N LEU A 86 0.55 -0.98 5.72
CA LEU A 86 0.26 -0.05 4.63
C LEU A 86 -1.04 -0.41 3.91
N ARG A 87 -1.28 -1.71 3.66
CA ARG A 87 -2.52 -2.18 3.06
C ARG A 87 -3.73 -1.79 3.91
N ALA A 88 -3.68 -2.07 5.22
CA ALA A 88 -4.77 -1.77 6.15
C ALA A 88 -5.06 -0.27 6.25
N ALA A 89 -4.03 0.58 6.34
CA ALA A 89 -4.20 2.03 6.32
C ALA A 89 -4.82 2.51 5.00
N GLY A 90 -4.36 1.97 3.85
CA GLY A 90 -4.93 2.27 2.53
C GLY A 90 -6.39 1.82 2.39
N GLU A 91 -6.75 0.63 2.89
CA GLU A 91 -8.13 0.12 2.92
C GLU A 91 -9.05 1.02 3.74
N LYS A 92 -8.60 1.47 4.91
CA LYS A 92 -9.35 2.43 5.74
C LYS A 92 -9.53 3.76 5.02
N ALA A 93 -8.47 4.27 4.39
CA ALA A 93 -8.53 5.50 3.61
C ALA A 93 -9.50 5.38 2.42
N PHE A 94 -9.48 4.25 1.71
CA PHE A 94 -10.40 4.00 0.60
C PHE A 94 -11.85 4.00 1.08
N LYS A 95 -12.14 3.29 2.17
CA LYS A 95 -13.49 3.27 2.77
C LYS A 95 -13.96 4.67 3.17
N ALA A 96 -13.12 5.44 3.85
CA ALA A 96 -13.45 6.80 4.27
C ALA A 96 -13.65 7.75 3.08
N ALA A 97 -12.82 7.63 2.03
CA ALA A 97 -12.98 8.37 0.80
C ALA A 97 -14.26 7.98 0.04
N THR A 98 -14.69 6.72 0.08
CA THR A 98 -15.97 6.27 -0.53
C THR A 98 -17.19 6.78 0.22
N THR A 99 -17.10 6.97 1.55
CA THR A 99 -18.20 7.52 2.37
C THR A 99 -18.11 9.03 2.58
N HIS A 100 -17.19 9.71 1.88
CA HIS A 100 -16.94 11.15 1.99
C HIS A 100 -16.66 11.62 3.43
N ASP A 101 -15.96 10.78 4.20
CA ASP A 101 -15.65 11.01 5.62
C ASP A 101 -14.27 11.66 5.79
N LEU A 102 -14.25 12.99 5.71
CA LEU A 102 -13.02 13.77 5.88
C LEU A 102 -12.40 13.59 7.27
N PRO A 103 -13.15 13.68 8.39
CA PRO A 103 -12.58 13.43 9.72
C PRO A 103 -11.92 12.07 9.85
N ALA A 104 -12.50 11.01 9.30
CA ALA A 104 -11.88 9.68 9.31
C ALA A 104 -10.58 9.63 8.51
N LEU A 105 -10.50 10.33 7.37
CA LEU A 105 -9.25 10.44 6.59
C LEU A 105 -8.17 11.19 7.36
N GLU A 106 -8.50 12.31 8.01
CA GLU A 106 -7.55 13.09 8.81
C GLU A 106 -7.02 12.29 10.01
N ALA A 107 -7.87 11.48 10.65
CA ALA A 107 -7.49 10.62 11.76
C ALA A 107 -6.54 9.47 11.38
N LEU A 108 -6.37 9.16 10.08
CA LEU A 108 -5.48 8.09 9.62
C LEU A 108 -4.00 8.50 9.56
N ASN A 109 -3.67 9.78 9.74
CA ASN A 109 -2.30 10.27 9.57
C ASN A 109 -1.28 9.50 10.41
N ASP A 110 -1.55 9.28 11.70
CA ASP A 110 -0.62 8.58 12.59
C ASP A 110 -0.44 7.11 12.19
N GLU A 111 -1.53 6.43 11.84
CA GLU A 111 -1.50 5.03 11.41
C GLU A 111 -0.76 4.86 10.08
N LEU A 112 -1.02 5.74 9.11
CA LEU A 112 -0.35 5.72 7.82
C LEU A 112 1.14 6.07 7.97
N TYR A 113 1.46 7.02 8.85
CA TYR A 113 2.84 7.36 9.17
C TYR A 113 3.57 6.15 9.76
N GLU A 114 2.97 5.48 10.76
CA GLU A 114 3.51 4.25 11.34
C GLU A 114 3.79 3.18 10.27
N ALA A 115 2.85 2.92 9.37
CA ALA A 115 3.02 1.95 8.29
C ALA A 115 4.26 2.26 7.43
N CYS A 116 4.49 3.54 7.11
CA CYS A 116 5.66 3.97 6.36
C CYS A 116 6.96 3.82 7.16
N GLN A 117 6.96 4.22 8.43
CA GLN A 117 8.16 4.22 9.27
C GLN A 117 8.60 2.80 9.63
N SER A 118 7.65 1.95 10.01
CA SER A 118 7.90 0.56 10.42
C SER A 118 8.64 -0.22 9.33
N CYS A 119 8.20 -0.13 8.07
CA CYS A 119 8.89 -0.79 6.97
C CYS A 119 10.28 -0.17 6.71
N HIS A 120 10.37 1.16 6.66
CA HIS A 120 11.63 1.82 6.33
C HIS A 120 12.71 1.65 7.40
N GLU A 121 12.34 1.53 8.67
CA GLU A 121 13.28 1.23 9.75
C GLU A 121 14.03 -0.08 9.54
N HIS A 122 13.37 -1.11 9.00
CA HIS A 122 13.97 -2.41 8.76
C HIS A 122 14.63 -2.55 7.38
N TYR A 123 14.05 -1.92 6.34
CA TYR A 123 14.40 -2.22 4.94
C TYR A 123 14.98 -1.06 4.15
N ARG A 124 15.04 0.16 4.69
CA ARG A 124 15.62 1.32 4.00
C ARG A 124 16.95 1.73 4.67
N PRO A 125 18.11 1.37 4.09
CA PRO A 125 19.41 1.72 4.66
C PRO A 125 19.52 3.22 4.96
N GLY A 126 20.00 3.54 6.17
CA GLY A 126 20.17 4.92 6.63
C GLY A 126 18.87 5.66 6.95
N TYR A 127 17.71 4.99 6.96
CA TYR A 127 16.48 5.58 7.48
C TYR A 127 16.58 5.78 8.99
N LYS A 128 16.11 6.95 9.44
CA LYS A 128 16.00 7.29 10.86
C LYS A 128 14.53 7.58 11.14
N ARG A 129 13.93 6.74 11.98
CA ARG A 129 12.58 6.92 12.47
C ARG A 129 12.42 8.32 13.06
N LYS A 130 11.31 8.95 12.73
CA LYS A 130 10.90 10.26 13.21
C LYS A 130 9.96 10.07 14.40
N PRO A 131 10.08 10.96 15.41
CA PRO A 131 9.18 10.95 16.55
C PRO A 131 7.75 11.28 16.14
#